data_AF-A0A0F9DWV2-F1
#
_entry.id   AF-A0A0F9DWV2-F1
#
_cell.length_a   1.000
_cell.length_b   1.000
_cell.length_c   1.000
_cell.angle_alpha   90.00
_cell.angle_beta   90.00
_cell.angle_gamma   90.00
#
_symmetry.space_group_name_H-M   'P 1'
#
loop_
_entity.id
_entity.type
_entity.pdbx_description
1 polymer ?
#
loop_
_entity_poly.entity_id
_entity_poly.type
_entity_poly.pdbx_seq_one_letter_code
_entity_poly.pdbx_strand_id
1 'polypeptide(L)'
;MLARKGNHQLNLAVHRIALAQGRVHPGAKEYLARKQTEGRSRKAALRRLKRQLVRSVLRAFSAPSPNEEDLPRSKKTTSIETPQALVRLT
;
A
#
# COMPACT_ATOMS: atom_id res chain seq x y z
N MET A 1 9.04 -13.35 -1.66
CA MET A 1 9.71 -12.44 -0.70
C MET A 1 9.41 -11.01 -1.11
N LEU A 2 9.22 -10.08 -0.15
CA LEU A 2 9.20 -8.64 -0.46
C LEU A 2 10.64 -8.13 -0.27
N ALA A 3 11.09 -7.31 -1.21
CA ALA A 3 12.44 -6.76 -1.40
C ALA A 3 13.37 -6.78 -0.18
N ARG A 4 14.58 -7.36 -0.36
CA ARG A 4 15.64 -7.44 0.67
C ARG A 4 16.23 -6.07 1.07
N LYS A 5 15.84 -4.98 0.42
CA LYS A 5 16.35 -3.61 0.62
C LYS A 5 15.16 -2.67 0.89
N GLY A 6 14.69 -2.59 2.13
CA GLY A 6 13.56 -1.75 2.54
C GLY A 6 13.27 -1.84 4.04
N ASN A 7 12.63 -0.81 4.62
CA ASN A 7 12.42 -0.61 6.06
C ASN A 7 11.98 -1.90 6.79
N HIS A 8 12.93 -2.49 7.55
CA HIS A 8 12.73 -3.77 8.24
C HIS A 8 11.71 -3.67 9.37
N GLN A 9 11.65 -2.53 10.06
CA GLN A 9 10.72 -2.30 11.17
C GLN A 9 9.27 -2.29 10.68
N LEU A 10 9.00 -1.55 9.60
CA LEU A 10 7.69 -1.53 8.96
C LEU A 10 7.30 -2.93 8.48
N ASN A 11 8.24 -3.64 7.83
CA ASN A 11 7.99 -5.00 7.36
C ASN A 11 7.67 -5.99 8.48
N LEU A 12 8.30 -5.83 9.64
CA LEU A 12 8.07 -6.61 10.85
C LEU A 12 6.73 -6.25 11.50
N ALA A 13 6.40 -4.97 11.61
CA ALA A 13 5.14 -4.48 12.17
C ALA A 13 3.94 -5.04 11.38
N VAL A 14 3.96 -4.91 10.06
CA VAL A 14 2.89 -5.46 9.20
C VAL A 14 2.82 -6.98 9.32
N HIS A 15 3.97 -7.67 9.46
CA HIS A 15 3.97 -9.11 9.66
C HIS A 15 3.29 -9.52 10.97
N ARG A 16 3.61 -8.83 12.08
CA ARG A 16 2.99 -9.05 13.39
C ARG A 16 1.49 -8.78 13.35
N ILE A 17 1.07 -7.68 12.72
CA ILE A 17 -0.36 -7.35 12.54
C ILE A 17 -1.07 -8.47 11.77
N ALA A 18 -0.47 -8.98 10.68
CA ALA A 18 -1.08 -10.08 9.92
C ALA A 18 -1.25 -11.37 10.74
N LEU A 19 -0.29 -11.69 11.62
CA LEU A 19 -0.40 -12.84 12.53
C LEU A 19 -1.49 -12.62 13.60
N ALA A 20 -1.56 -11.42 14.19
CA ALA A 20 -2.58 -11.07 15.17
C ALA A 20 -4.00 -11.10 14.55
N GLN A 21 -4.17 -10.49 13.38
CA GLN A 21 -5.40 -10.52 12.60
C GLN A 21 -5.82 -11.95 12.29
N GLY A 22 -4.90 -12.81 11.84
CA GLY A 22 -5.20 -14.23 11.61
C GLY A 22 -5.65 -15.02 12.86
N ARG A 23 -5.36 -14.53 14.06
CA ARG A 23 -5.74 -15.18 15.33
C ARG A 23 -7.02 -14.61 15.95
N VAL A 24 -7.26 -13.32 15.81
CA VAL A 24 -8.34 -12.61 16.54
C VAL A 24 -9.44 -12.14 15.61
N HIS A 25 -9.12 -11.67 14.39
CA HIS A 25 -10.09 -11.05 13.51
C HIS A 25 -10.86 -12.10 12.68
N PRO A 26 -12.21 -12.19 12.81
CA PRO A 26 -13.00 -13.23 12.16
C PRO A 26 -12.88 -13.20 10.63
N GLY A 27 -12.98 -12.01 10.00
CA GLY A 27 -12.85 -11.89 8.54
C GLY A 27 -11.45 -12.27 8.02
N ALA A 28 -10.40 -12.18 8.84
CA ALA A 28 -9.07 -12.62 8.46
C ALA A 28 -8.93 -14.14 8.56
N LYS A 29 -9.55 -14.76 9.57
CA LYS A 29 -9.64 -16.23 9.69
C LYS A 29 -10.39 -16.84 8.51
N GLU A 30 -11.57 -16.31 8.19
CA GLU A 30 -12.38 -16.76 7.05
C GLU A 30 -11.62 -16.61 5.74
N TYR A 31 -10.95 -15.48 5.54
CA TYR A 31 -10.12 -15.27 4.36
C TYR A 31 -9.00 -16.33 4.25
N LEU A 32 -8.31 -16.62 5.35
CA LEU A 32 -7.25 -17.63 5.39
C LEU A 32 -7.79 -19.05 5.20
N ALA A 33 -8.97 -19.36 5.74
CA ALA A 33 -9.65 -20.64 5.56
C ALA A 33 -10.05 -20.83 4.10
N ARG A 34 -10.70 -19.82 3.49
CA ARG A 34 -11.06 -19.82 2.06
C ARG A 34 -9.84 -20.02 1.16
N LYS A 35 -8.71 -19.39 1.48
CA LYS A 35 -7.48 -19.59 0.71
C LYS A 35 -6.88 -20.99 0.89
N GLN A 36 -7.08 -21.63 2.03
CA GLN A 36 -6.66 -23.01 2.25
C GLN A 36 -7.56 -24.00 1.51
N THR A 37 -8.88 -23.77 1.45
CA THR A 37 -9.80 -24.60 0.66
C THR A 37 -9.54 -24.49 -0.85
N GLU A 38 -9.06 -23.33 -1.33
CA GLU A 38 -8.54 -23.14 -2.70
C GLU A 38 -7.19 -23.87 -2.97
N GLY A 39 -6.70 -24.71 -2.05
CA GLY A 39 -5.44 -25.45 -2.20
C GLY A 39 -4.18 -24.61 -2.02
N ARG A 40 -4.27 -23.37 -1.51
CA ARG A 40 -3.08 -22.55 -1.23
C ARG A 40 -2.50 -22.93 0.13
N SER A 41 -1.17 -23.08 0.16
CA SER A 41 -0.47 -23.24 1.45
C SER A 41 -0.75 -22.07 2.37
N ARG A 42 -0.79 -22.34 3.69
CA ARG A 42 -0.97 -21.32 4.73
C ARG A 42 0.00 -20.15 4.60
N LYS A 43 1.25 -20.41 4.21
CA LYS A 43 2.26 -19.37 3.91
C LYS A 43 1.85 -18.49 2.73
N ALA A 44 1.26 -19.05 1.67
CA ALA A 44 0.75 -18.28 0.52
C ALA A 44 -0.46 -17.43 0.89
N ALA A 45 -1.39 -17.97 1.67
CA ALA A 45 -2.55 -17.26 2.19
C ALA A 45 -2.12 -16.04 3.05
N LEU A 46 -1.20 -16.26 4.01
CA LEU A 46 -0.64 -15.19 4.85
C LEU A 46 0.09 -14.12 4.04
N ARG A 47 0.85 -14.49 3.00
CA ARG A 47 1.46 -13.49 2.10
C ARG A 47 0.41 -12.62 1.41
N ARG A 48 -0.72 -13.20 1.01
CA ARG A 48 -1.80 -12.46 0.34
C ARG A 48 -2.53 -11.54 1.32
N LEU A 49 -2.78 -12.01 2.54
CA LEU A 49 -3.32 -11.19 3.63
C LEU A 49 -2.39 -10.00 3.94
N LYS A 50 -1.08 -10.24 4.09
CA LYS A 50 -0.08 -9.17 4.26
C LYS A 50 -0.16 -8.12 3.15
N ARG A 51 -0.25 -8.54 1.88
CA ARG A 51 -0.37 -7.60 0.75
C ARG A 51 -1.67 -6.79 0.79
N GLN A 52 -2.77 -7.41 1.17
CA GLN A 52 -4.05 -6.71 1.31
C GLN A 52 -3.97 -5.64 2.39
N LEU A 53 -3.41 -5.97 3.56
CA LEU A 53 -3.20 -5.01 4.65
C LEU A 53 -2.36 -3.80 4.20
N VAL A 54 -1.22 -4.03 3.54
CA VAL A 54 -0.39 -2.93 3.02
C VAL A 54 -1.15 -2.05 2.03
N ARG A 55 -1.94 -2.65 1.14
CA ARG A 55 -2.76 -1.89 0.18
C ARG A 55 -3.84 -1.07 0.89
N SER A 56 -4.51 -1.62 1.89
CA SER A 56 -5.52 -0.91 2.68
C SER A 56 -4.90 0.26 3.44
N VAL A 57 -3.74 0.05 4.06
CA VAL A 57 -3.00 1.12 4.74
C VAL A 57 -2.60 2.21 3.75
N LEU A 58 -1.98 1.85 2.63
CA LEU A 58 -1.59 2.82 1.60
C LEU A 58 -2.80 3.60 1.08
N ARG A 59 -3.93 2.93 0.83
CA ARG A 59 -5.18 3.58 0.42
C ARG A 59 -5.72 4.54 1.47
N ALA A 60 -5.66 4.19 2.76
CA ALA A 60 -6.09 5.07 3.84
C ALA A 60 -5.20 6.32 3.94
N PHE A 61 -3.89 6.19 3.73
CA PHE A 61 -2.96 7.32 3.71
C PHE A 61 -3.06 8.17 2.43
N SER A 62 -3.46 7.58 1.31
CA SER A 62 -3.60 8.28 0.02
C SER A 62 -5.04 8.72 -0.30
N ALA A 63 -5.99 8.40 0.57
CA ALA A 63 -7.36 8.87 0.41
C ALA A 63 -7.35 10.39 0.63
N PRO A 64 -7.90 11.19 -0.31
CA PRO A 64 -8.14 12.59 -0.04
C PRO A 64 -9.04 12.67 1.19
N SER A 65 -8.79 13.67 2.05
CA SER A 65 -9.69 13.88 3.18
C SER A 65 -11.11 14.13 2.61
N PRO A 66 -12.18 13.61 3.25
CA PRO A 66 -13.54 13.82 2.74
C PRO A 66 -13.95 15.30 2.68
N ASN A 67 -13.13 16.20 3.24
CA ASN A 67 -13.33 17.64 3.26
C ASN A 67 -12.63 18.37 2.08
N GLU A 68 -11.94 17.65 1.18
CA GLU A 68 -11.25 18.24 0.02
C GLU A 68 -12.07 18.19 -1.28
N GLU A 69 -13.29 17.65 -1.28
CA GLU A 69 -14.13 17.61 -2.48
C GLU A 69 -14.77 18.96 -2.86
N ASP A 70 -14.71 19.98 -1.98
CA ASP A 70 -15.22 21.33 -2.27
C ASP A 70 -14.21 22.25 -2.98
N LEU A 71 -12.96 21.83 -3.22
CA LEU A 71 -11.97 22.65 -3.92
C LEU A 71 -11.70 22.11 -5.32
N PRO A 72 -11.85 22.92 -6.40
CA PRO A 72 -11.68 22.45 -7.76
C PRO A 72 -10.27 21.90 -7.94
N ARG A 73 -10.24 20.62 -8.31
CA ARG A 73 -9.03 19.81 -8.50
C ARG A 73 -8.06 20.51 -9.44
N SER A 74 -7.05 21.17 -8.88
CA SER A 74 -5.90 21.64 -9.64
C SER A 74 -5.20 20.41 -10.19
N LYS A 75 -5.43 20.16 -11.48
CA LYS A 75 -4.67 19.18 -12.25
C LYS A 75 -3.22 19.59 -12.10
N LYS A 76 -2.42 18.83 -11.35
CA LYS A 76 -0.96 18.97 -11.41
C LYS A 76 -0.58 18.54 -12.82
N THR A 77 -0.53 19.52 -13.71
CA THR A 77 -0.01 19.44 -15.05
C THR A 77 1.40 18.92 -14.92
N THR A 78 1.59 17.74 -15.51
CA THR A 78 2.84 17.36 -16.17
C THR A 78 3.36 18.56 -16.95
N SER A 79 4.29 19.32 -16.36
CA SER A 79 5.23 20.19 -17.05
C SER A 79 6.54 20.08 -16.30
N ILE A 80 7.33 19.07 -16.67
CA ILE A 80 8.77 19.19 -16.59
C ILE A 80 9.12 20.12 -17.77
N GLU A 81 9.06 21.43 -17.54
CA GLU A 81 9.66 22.39 -18.45
C GLU A 81 11.14 22.51 -18.07
N THR A 82 11.98 21.90 -18.89
CA THR A 82 13.42 22.16 -18.97
C THR A 82 13.64 23.67 -19.14
N PRO A 83 14.43 24.36 -18.29
CA PRO A 83 14.73 25.76 -18.55
C PRO A 83 15.75 25.83 -19.70
N GLN A 84 15.27 26.11 -20.90
CA GLN A 84 16.11 26.64 -21.99
C GLN A 84 15.59 28.02 -22.37
N ALA A 85 16.22 29.06 -21.87
CA ALA A 85 16.53 30.26 -22.64
C ALA A 85 17.45 31.22 -21.88
N LEU A 86 18.40 31.77 -22.65
CA LEU A 86 18.98 33.11 -22.53
C LEU A 86 20.28 33.29 -21.74
N VAL A 87 21.39 32.81 -22.31
CA VAL A 87 22.62 33.62 -22.35
C VAL A 87 22.98 33.83 -23.82
N ARG A 88 22.48 34.92 -24.39
CA ARG A 88 23.11 35.61 -25.52
C ARG A 88 23.28 37.08 -25.13
N LEU A 89 24.48 37.59 -25.40
CA LEU A 89 24.95 38.98 -25.42
C LEU A 89 25.35 39.61 -24.07
N THR A 90 26.60 39.39 -23.68
CA THR A 90 27.67 40.41 -23.79
C THR A 90 28.96 39.71 -24.20
#